data_AF-A0A0U3JAH1-F1
#
_entry.id   AF-A0A0U3JAH1-F1
#
_cell.length_a   1.000
_cell.length_b   1.000
_cell.length_c   1.000
_cell.angle_alpha   90.00
_cell.angle_beta   90.00
_cell.angle_gamma   90.00
#
_symmetry.space_group_name_H-M   'P 1'
#
loop_
_entity.id
_entity.type
_entity.pdbx_description
1 polymer ?
#
loop_
_entity_poly.entity_id
_entity_poly.type
_entity_poly.pdbx_seq_one_letter_code
_entity_poly.pdbx_strand_id
1 'polypeptide(L)'
;IWVMIFPMMVGVDFGSIRDIGRKPKGLVITLAINWLIKPFTMAALAVLFFDYLYADLLPRADAQEYIAGLILLGAAPCTAMVFVWSQMTRGDPAYTLVQVSVNDLVMIVAFAPLVALLLGVTDIVVPWETLLLSVVLYVVIPLVAGAIVRARVMASHGGDAAAVDAFTARLKPWSVIGLLATVVLLFAFQAGTIIAGPLLIALIAVPIIIQSYGIFAAAYVWAWAWKVPHNIAAPCALIGTSNFFELAVA
;
A
#
# COMPACT_ATOMS: atom_id res chain seq x y z
N ILE A 1 -4.09 -0.75 13.71
CA ILE A 1 -2.95 -1.02 12.79
C ILE A 1 -1.98 -2.09 13.33
N TRP A 2 -1.34 -1.91 14.50
CA TRP A 2 -0.33 -2.88 14.98
C TRP A 2 -0.85 -4.31 15.15
N VAL A 3 -2.06 -4.47 15.71
CA VAL A 3 -2.73 -5.78 15.84
C VAL A 3 -2.90 -6.47 14.48
N MET A 4 -3.08 -5.68 13.40
CA MET A 4 -3.20 -6.17 12.04
C MET A 4 -1.87 -6.67 11.47
N ILE A 5 -0.81 -5.88 11.65
CA ILE A 5 0.51 -6.11 11.02
C ILE A 5 1.33 -7.16 11.78
N PHE A 6 1.21 -7.20 13.10
CA PHE A 6 2.07 -7.99 13.97
C PHE A 6 2.17 -9.49 13.60
N PRO A 7 1.06 -10.21 13.34
CA PRO A 7 1.14 -11.63 12.98
C PRO A 7 1.90 -11.88 11.68
N MET A 8 1.86 -10.92 10.76
CA MET A 8 2.58 -11.01 9.49
C MET A 8 4.08 -10.79 9.69
N MET A 9 4.46 -9.84 10.55
CA MET A 9 5.86 -9.58 10.89
C MET A 9 6.53 -10.75 11.60
N VAL A 10 5.78 -11.50 12.42
CA VAL A 10 6.29 -12.73 13.05
C VAL A 10 6.55 -13.84 12.02
N GLY A 11 5.77 -13.88 10.93
CA GLY A 11 5.97 -14.86 9.85
C GLY A 11 7.17 -14.59 8.94
N VAL A 12 7.83 -13.44 9.08
CA VAL A 12 8.98 -13.06 8.24
C VAL A 12 10.20 -13.92 8.58
N ASP A 13 10.71 -14.66 7.60
CA ASP A 13 11.99 -15.34 7.70
C ASP A 13 13.13 -14.50 7.13
N PHE A 14 13.90 -13.86 8.01
CA PHE A 14 15.06 -13.04 7.61
C PHE A 14 16.17 -13.84 6.92
N GLY A 15 16.26 -15.16 7.14
CA GLY A 15 17.21 -16.02 6.43
C GLY A 15 16.92 -16.09 4.92
N SER A 16 15.64 -16.10 4.56
CA SER A 16 15.18 -16.13 3.17
C SER A 16 15.40 -14.80 2.42
N ILE A 17 15.60 -13.68 3.13
CA ILE A 17 15.80 -12.35 2.52
C ILE A 17 17.06 -12.29 1.65
N ARG A 18 18.09 -13.06 2.01
CA ARG A 18 19.35 -13.13 1.25
C ARG A 18 19.17 -13.69 -0.18
N ASP A 19 18.17 -14.54 -0.39
CA ASP A 19 17.89 -15.15 -1.70
C ASP A 19 17.00 -14.30 -2.60
N ILE A 20 16.38 -13.24 -2.07
CA ILE A 20 15.40 -12.42 -2.79
C ILE A 20 16.04 -11.58 -3.90
N GLY A 21 17.29 -11.13 -3.71
CA GLY A 21 18.07 -10.45 -4.74
C GLY A 21 18.26 -11.25 -6.03
N ARG A 22 18.02 -12.58 -6.00
CA ARG A 22 18.07 -13.46 -7.17
C ARG A 22 16.84 -13.37 -8.08
N LYS A 23 15.74 -12.74 -7.63
CA LYS A 23 14.47 -12.60 -8.37
C LYS A 23 14.07 -11.12 -8.55
N PRO A 24 14.82 -10.31 -9.31
CA PRO A 24 14.58 -8.87 -9.40
C PRO A 24 13.30 -8.46 -10.15
N LYS A 25 12.76 -9.36 -10.99
CA LYS A 25 11.64 -9.07 -11.88
C LYS A 25 10.41 -8.51 -11.17
N GLY A 26 10.00 -9.12 -10.04
CA GLY A 26 8.83 -8.65 -9.28
C GLY A 26 9.03 -7.25 -8.71
N LEU A 27 10.21 -6.98 -8.15
CA LEU A 27 10.57 -5.68 -7.62
C LEU A 27 10.58 -4.58 -8.70
N VAL A 28 11.16 -4.87 -9.88
CA VAL A 28 11.19 -3.92 -11.01
C VAL A 28 9.77 -3.55 -11.44
N ILE A 29 8.87 -4.53 -11.55
CA ILE A 29 7.47 -4.28 -11.92
C ILE A 29 6.79 -3.43 -10.85
N THR A 30 6.93 -3.78 -9.57
CA THR A 30 6.34 -3.02 -8.46
C THR A 30 6.80 -1.56 -8.47
N LEU A 31 8.11 -1.33 -8.61
CA LEU A 31 8.68 0.02 -8.60
C LEU A 31 8.25 0.83 -9.82
N ALA A 32 8.29 0.24 -11.02
CA ALA A 32 7.84 0.92 -12.23
C ALA A 32 6.35 1.27 -12.15
N ILE A 33 5.53 0.34 -11.68
CA ILE A 33 4.09 0.58 -11.51
C ILE A 33 3.85 1.70 -10.49
N ASN A 34 4.44 1.62 -9.29
CA ASN A 34 4.18 2.57 -8.22
C ASN A 34 4.73 3.97 -8.48
N TRP A 35 5.86 4.10 -9.17
CA TRP A 35 6.56 5.39 -9.30
C TRP A 35 6.46 6.01 -10.69
N LEU A 36 6.24 5.22 -11.75
CA LEU A 36 6.23 5.72 -13.12
C LEU A 36 4.86 5.64 -13.81
N ILE A 37 4.00 4.68 -13.42
CA ILE A 37 2.73 4.46 -14.11
C ILE A 37 1.57 4.99 -13.26
N LYS A 38 1.44 4.50 -12.03
CA LYS A 38 0.32 4.79 -11.14
C LYS A 38 0.16 6.30 -10.85
N PRO A 39 1.18 7.08 -10.49
CA PRO A 39 0.96 8.49 -10.13
C PRO A 39 0.52 9.34 -11.33
N PHE A 40 1.13 9.08 -12.50
CA PHE A 40 0.82 9.78 -13.74
C PHE A 40 -0.55 9.39 -14.30
N THR A 41 -0.89 8.10 -14.27
CA THR A 41 -2.24 7.65 -14.65
C THR A 41 -3.31 8.21 -13.70
N MET A 42 -3.01 8.36 -12.40
CA MET A 42 -3.94 8.99 -11.46
C MET A 42 -4.17 10.44 -11.82
N ALA A 43 -3.09 11.20 -12.03
CA ALA A 43 -3.17 12.61 -12.41
C ALA A 43 -3.96 12.79 -13.71
N ALA A 44 -3.68 11.96 -14.72
CA ALA A 44 -4.39 11.98 -15.99
C ALA A 44 -5.89 11.67 -15.84
N LEU A 45 -6.25 10.66 -15.04
CA LEU A 45 -7.65 10.33 -14.76
C LEU A 45 -8.33 11.41 -13.92
N ALA A 46 -7.67 11.95 -12.90
CA ALA A 46 -8.21 13.01 -12.07
C ALA A 46 -8.55 14.25 -12.92
N VAL A 47 -7.62 14.70 -13.76
CA VAL A 47 -7.84 15.83 -14.69
C VAL A 47 -8.95 15.50 -15.69
N LEU A 48 -8.90 14.32 -16.34
CA LEU A 48 -9.94 13.93 -17.30
C LEU A 48 -11.35 13.93 -16.69
N PHE A 49 -11.49 13.36 -15.50
CA PHE A 49 -12.80 13.25 -14.86
C PHE A 49 -13.26 14.59 -14.30
N PHE A 50 -12.43 15.33 -13.56
CA PHE A 50 -12.86 16.54 -12.85
C PHE A 50 -12.84 17.81 -13.72
N ASP A 51 -11.87 17.99 -14.63
CA ASP A 51 -11.81 19.19 -15.48
C ASP A 51 -12.62 19.06 -16.77
N TYR A 52 -12.91 17.84 -17.24
CA TYR A 52 -13.64 17.62 -18.50
C TYR A 52 -14.98 16.92 -18.31
N LEU A 53 -15.01 15.72 -17.72
CA LEU A 53 -16.26 14.94 -17.63
C LEU A 53 -17.25 15.48 -16.58
N TYR A 54 -16.74 16.07 -15.50
CA TYR A 54 -17.51 16.61 -14.37
C TYR A 54 -17.50 18.13 -14.31
N ALA A 55 -17.03 18.81 -15.37
CA ALA A 55 -16.87 20.26 -15.42
C ALA A 55 -18.17 21.02 -15.08
N ASP A 56 -19.32 20.50 -15.51
CA ASP A 56 -20.63 21.10 -15.27
C ASP A 56 -21.28 20.66 -13.93
N LEU A 57 -20.69 19.66 -13.25
CA LEU A 57 -21.25 19.05 -12.04
C LEU A 57 -20.65 19.62 -10.75
N LEU A 58 -19.45 20.21 -10.82
CA LEU A 58 -18.69 20.67 -9.65
C LEU A 58 -18.11 22.07 -9.89
N PRO A 59 -18.10 22.93 -8.85
CA PRO A 59 -17.32 24.16 -8.89
C PRO A 59 -15.85 23.86 -9.18
N ARG A 60 -15.22 24.71 -10.00
CA ARG A 60 -13.82 24.52 -10.40
C ARG A 60 -12.84 24.52 -9.22
N ALA A 61 -13.15 25.23 -8.14
CA ALA A 61 -12.34 25.24 -6.93
C ALA A 61 -12.32 23.84 -6.27
N ASP A 62 -13.50 23.27 -6.01
CA ASP A 62 -13.63 21.95 -5.41
C ASP A 62 -12.99 20.85 -6.28
N ALA A 63 -13.16 20.94 -7.61
CA ALA A 63 -12.54 20.02 -8.56
C ALA A 63 -11.01 19.96 -8.41
N GLN A 64 -10.35 21.10 -8.22
CA GLN A 64 -8.90 21.16 -8.06
C GLN A 64 -8.43 20.54 -6.72
N GLU A 65 -9.20 20.70 -5.65
CA GLU A 65 -8.93 20.04 -4.37
C GLU A 65 -9.04 18.50 -4.49
N TYR A 66 -10.06 18.00 -5.19
CA TYR A 66 -10.21 16.57 -5.43
C TYR A 66 -9.13 16.00 -6.35
N ILE A 67 -8.72 16.73 -7.38
CA ILE A 67 -7.59 16.35 -8.24
C ILE A 67 -6.32 16.22 -7.39
N ALA A 68 -6.05 17.21 -6.52
CA ALA A 68 -4.88 17.18 -5.65
C ALA A 68 -4.91 15.98 -4.70
N GLY A 69 -6.05 15.73 -4.05
CA GLY A 69 -6.25 14.57 -3.17
C GLY A 69 -6.06 13.24 -3.90
N LEU A 70 -6.55 13.10 -5.13
CA LEU A 70 -6.36 11.91 -5.95
C LEU A 70 -4.89 11.70 -6.31
N ILE A 71 -4.16 12.75 -6.69
CA ILE A 71 -2.74 12.67 -7.02
C ILE A 71 -1.92 12.24 -5.80
N LEU A 72 -2.18 12.83 -4.63
CA LEU A 72 -1.57 12.44 -3.36
C LEU A 72 -1.82 10.96 -3.04
N LEU A 73 -3.09 10.53 -3.17
CA LEU A 73 -3.48 9.14 -2.96
C LEU A 73 -2.78 8.18 -3.94
N GLY A 74 -2.71 8.54 -5.22
CA GLY A 74 -2.10 7.73 -6.27
C GLY A 74 -0.58 7.63 -6.15
N ALA A 75 0.08 8.65 -5.60
CA ALA A 75 1.51 8.69 -5.35
C ALA A 75 1.94 7.98 -4.06
N ALA A 76 1.02 7.75 -3.11
CA ALA A 76 1.30 7.11 -1.82
C ALA A 76 1.11 5.58 -1.90
N PRO A 77 2.18 4.78 -1.98
CA PRO A 77 2.06 3.33 -2.09
C PRO A 77 1.76 2.67 -0.73
N CYS A 78 0.95 1.62 -0.72
CA CYS A 78 0.53 0.95 0.52
C CYS A 78 1.64 0.12 1.19
N THR A 79 1.73 0.24 2.51
CA THR A 79 2.75 -0.43 3.34
C THR A 79 2.21 -1.65 4.09
N ALA A 80 1.08 -1.50 4.79
CA ALA A 80 0.60 -2.50 5.75
C ALA A 80 -0.41 -3.50 5.16
N MET A 81 -1.42 -3.02 4.45
CA MET A 81 -2.57 -3.84 4.05
C MET A 81 -2.20 -4.88 2.98
N VAL A 82 -1.20 -4.58 2.16
CA VAL A 82 -0.64 -5.45 1.12
C VAL A 82 -0.15 -6.80 1.63
N PHE A 83 0.31 -6.87 2.88
CA PHE A 83 0.69 -8.15 3.48
C PHE A 83 -0.53 -9.05 3.72
N VAL A 84 -1.68 -8.50 4.10
CA VAL A 84 -2.92 -9.28 4.29
C VAL A 84 -3.39 -9.84 2.95
N TRP A 85 -3.40 -9.00 1.91
CA TRP A 85 -3.75 -9.41 0.55
C TRP A 85 -2.78 -10.46 -0.02
N SER A 86 -1.48 -10.29 0.23
CA SER A 86 -0.45 -11.26 -0.11
C SER A 86 -0.73 -12.62 0.53
N GLN A 87 -1.12 -12.65 1.82
CA GLN A 87 -1.48 -13.91 2.46
C GLN A 87 -2.73 -14.56 1.87
N MET A 88 -3.75 -13.77 1.53
CA MET A 88 -4.97 -14.30 0.89
C MET A 88 -4.68 -14.92 -0.49
N THR A 89 -3.67 -14.42 -1.19
CA THR A 89 -3.22 -14.93 -2.49
C THR A 89 -2.09 -15.96 -2.40
N ARG A 90 -1.73 -16.42 -1.19
CA ARG A 90 -0.61 -17.35 -0.95
C ARG A 90 0.72 -16.83 -1.51
N GLY A 91 0.92 -15.52 -1.42
CA GLY A 91 2.16 -14.84 -1.78
C GLY A 91 3.30 -15.17 -0.82
N ASP A 92 4.53 -14.98 -1.29
CA ASP A 92 5.75 -15.14 -0.52
C ASP A 92 5.91 -13.98 0.49
N PRO A 93 5.78 -14.21 1.81
CA PRO A 93 5.80 -13.13 2.80
C PRO A 93 7.14 -12.37 2.85
N ALA A 94 8.25 -13.07 2.63
CA ALA A 94 9.57 -12.46 2.66
C ALA A 94 9.79 -11.59 1.42
N TYR A 95 9.35 -12.06 0.25
CA TYR A 95 9.40 -11.26 -0.97
C TYR A 95 8.50 -10.02 -0.89
N THR A 96 7.28 -10.17 -0.40
CA THR A 96 6.35 -9.05 -0.15
C THR A 96 6.98 -8.03 0.80
N LEU A 97 7.65 -8.47 1.87
CA LEU A 97 8.35 -7.56 2.78
C LEU A 97 9.42 -6.75 2.07
N VAL A 98 10.23 -7.37 1.21
CA VAL A 98 11.25 -6.65 0.45
C VAL A 98 10.62 -5.67 -0.52
N GLN A 99 9.57 -6.06 -1.26
CA GLN A 99 8.88 -5.15 -2.17
C GLN A 99 8.36 -3.91 -1.44
N VAL A 100 7.67 -4.11 -0.31
CA VAL A 100 7.16 -3.01 0.52
C VAL A 100 8.30 -2.17 1.07
N SER A 101 9.32 -2.78 1.66
CA SER A 101 10.44 -2.06 2.30
C SER A 101 11.20 -1.20 1.29
N VAL A 102 11.51 -1.74 0.10
CA VAL A 102 12.18 -0.98 -0.97
C VAL A 102 11.28 0.14 -1.46
N ASN A 103 9.99 -0.13 -1.60
CA ASN A 103 9.03 0.87 -2.02
C ASN A 103 8.88 2.01 -1.00
N ASP A 104 8.93 1.73 0.30
CA ASP A 104 8.91 2.73 1.38
C ASP A 104 10.20 3.55 1.40
N LEU A 105 11.36 2.92 1.15
CA LEU A 105 12.63 3.64 0.99
C LEU A 105 12.60 4.60 -0.21
N VAL A 106 12.03 4.18 -1.33
CA VAL A 106 11.85 5.04 -2.50
C VAL A 106 10.87 6.17 -2.17
N MET A 107 9.81 5.90 -1.41
CA MET A 107 8.83 6.92 -1.01
C MET A 107 9.45 8.08 -0.24
N ILE A 108 10.39 7.81 0.66
CA ILE A 108 11.10 8.85 1.43
C ILE A 108 11.73 9.92 0.52
N VAL A 109 12.25 9.52 -0.64
CA VAL A 109 12.97 10.43 -1.56
C VAL A 109 12.14 10.88 -2.76
N ALA A 110 11.27 10.01 -3.28
CA ALA A 110 10.58 10.23 -4.56
C ALA A 110 9.18 10.82 -4.40
N PHE A 111 8.51 10.61 -3.25
CA PHE A 111 7.12 11.04 -3.06
C PHE A 111 6.93 12.54 -3.26
N ALA A 112 7.67 13.35 -2.50
CA ALA A 112 7.50 14.79 -2.56
C ALA A 112 7.90 15.42 -3.91
N PRO A 113 9.06 15.09 -4.52
CA PRO A 113 9.39 15.59 -5.85
C PRO A 113 8.35 15.20 -6.91
N LEU A 114 7.81 13.97 -6.84
CA LEU A 114 6.83 13.50 -7.79
C LEU A 114 5.48 14.22 -7.64
N VAL A 115 5.01 14.39 -6.41
CA VAL A 115 3.78 15.13 -6.13
C VAL A 115 3.94 16.61 -6.51
N ALA A 116 5.09 17.23 -6.21
CA ALA A 116 5.38 18.61 -6.60
C ALA A 116 5.32 18.78 -8.13
N LEU A 117 5.92 17.84 -8.87
CA LEU A 117 5.87 17.81 -10.33
C LEU A 117 4.43 17.67 -10.85
N LEU A 118 3.64 16.74 -10.29
CA LEU A 118 2.29 16.43 -10.76
C LEU A 118 1.26 17.51 -10.40
N LEU A 119 1.42 18.16 -9.24
CA LEU A 119 0.54 19.26 -8.82
C LEU A 119 0.97 20.61 -9.40
N GLY A 120 2.15 20.71 -10.01
CA GLY A 120 2.72 21.98 -10.46
C GLY A 120 3.07 22.92 -9.29
N VAL A 121 3.12 22.41 -8.06
CA VAL A 121 3.43 23.16 -6.84
C VAL A 121 4.86 22.85 -6.45
N THR A 122 5.76 23.83 -6.59
CA THR A 122 7.19 23.66 -6.29
C THR A 122 7.53 23.81 -4.79
N ASP A 123 6.60 24.30 -3.98
CA ASP A 123 6.80 24.60 -2.55
C ASP A 123 6.16 23.58 -1.59
N ILE A 124 6.15 22.30 -1.96
CA ILE A 124 5.69 21.25 -1.02
C ILE A 124 6.83 20.96 -0.03
N VAL A 125 6.68 21.44 1.20
CA VAL A 125 7.55 21.09 2.32
C VAL A 125 7.33 19.63 2.66
N VAL A 126 8.33 18.79 2.39
CA VAL A 126 8.29 17.37 2.74
C VAL A 126 8.29 17.24 4.26
N PRO A 127 7.27 16.63 4.89
CA PRO A 127 7.21 16.47 6.34
C PRO A 127 8.09 15.29 6.75
N TRP A 128 9.42 15.48 6.68
CA TRP A 128 10.43 14.44 6.98
C TRP A 128 10.25 13.83 8.36
N GLU A 129 9.89 14.66 9.35
CA GLU A 129 9.63 14.20 10.72
C GLU A 129 8.44 13.22 10.75
N THR A 130 7.32 13.58 10.13
CA THR A 130 6.12 12.72 10.06
C THR A 130 6.38 11.44 9.26
N LEU A 131 7.11 11.53 8.13
CA LEU A 131 7.44 10.37 7.30
C LEU A 131 8.35 9.40 8.06
N LEU A 132 9.44 9.89 8.66
CA LEU A 132 10.36 9.05 9.44
C LEU A 132 9.67 8.45 10.66
N LEU A 133 8.86 9.23 11.39
CA LEU A 133 8.09 8.74 12.53
C LEU A 133 7.12 7.65 12.09
N SER A 134 6.41 7.84 10.96
CA SER A 134 5.49 6.85 10.40
C SER A 134 6.21 5.57 10.00
N VAL A 135 7.37 5.65 9.34
CA VAL A 135 8.18 4.46 8.97
C VAL A 135 8.64 3.73 10.23
N VAL A 136 9.16 4.46 11.22
CA VAL A 136 9.61 3.85 12.48
C VAL A 136 8.44 3.18 13.22
N LEU A 137 7.33 3.89 13.37
CA LEU A 137 6.18 3.46 14.16
C LEU A 137 5.39 2.31 13.49
N TYR A 138 5.21 2.37 12.18
CA TYR A 138 4.34 1.41 11.46
C TYR A 138 5.12 0.29 10.76
N VAL A 139 6.42 0.44 10.51
CA VAL A 139 7.24 -0.59 9.85
C VAL A 139 8.32 -1.12 10.79
N VAL A 140 9.23 -0.26 11.27
CA VAL A 140 10.42 -0.70 12.02
C VAL A 140 10.05 -1.38 13.33
N ILE A 141 9.22 -0.74 14.17
CA ILE A 141 8.88 -1.29 15.48
C ILE A 141 8.11 -2.62 15.34
N PRO A 142 7.04 -2.72 14.52
CA PRO A 142 6.35 -4.00 14.31
C PRO A 142 7.25 -5.10 13.76
N LEU A 143 8.18 -4.76 12.85
CA LEU A 143 9.14 -5.71 12.28
C LEU A 143 10.11 -6.24 13.35
N VAL A 144 10.70 -5.34 14.16
CA VAL A 144 11.62 -5.73 15.25
C VAL A 144 10.90 -6.58 16.28
N ALA A 145 9.69 -6.19 16.69
CA ALA A 145 8.88 -6.97 17.61
C ALA A 145 8.54 -8.36 17.05
N GLY A 146 8.16 -8.42 15.76
CA GLY A 146 7.90 -9.67 15.05
C GLY A 146 9.13 -10.59 14.99
N ALA A 147 10.30 -10.02 14.67
CA ALA A 147 11.58 -10.74 14.61
C ALA A 147 11.97 -11.35 15.97
N ILE A 148 11.84 -10.58 17.06
CA ILE A 148 12.13 -11.03 18.42
C ILE A 148 11.20 -12.20 18.80
N VAL A 149 9.91 -12.08 18.52
CA VAL A 149 8.93 -13.13 18.86
C VAL A 149 9.18 -14.38 18.02
N ARG A 150 9.44 -14.24 16.72
CA ARG A 150 9.83 -15.36 15.86
C ARG A 150 11.06 -16.08 16.41
N ALA A 151 12.11 -15.33 16.76
CA ALA A 151 13.35 -15.91 17.31
C ALA A 151 13.09 -16.68 18.60
N ARG A 152 12.24 -16.17 19.49
CA ARG A 152 11.85 -16.86 20.73
C ARG A 152 11.01 -18.12 20.47
N VAL A 153 10.07 -18.08 19.53
CA VAL A 153 9.26 -19.25 19.15
C VAL A 153 10.15 -20.33 18.53
N MET A 154 11.05 -19.95 17.63
CA MET A 154 12.04 -20.87 17.04
C MET A 154 12.95 -21.48 18.11
N ALA A 155 13.51 -20.67 19.01
CA ALA A 155 14.42 -21.14 20.06
C ALA A 155 13.75 -22.11 21.04
N SER A 156 12.48 -21.87 21.38
CA SER A 156 11.71 -22.74 22.28
C SER A 156 11.27 -24.07 21.65
N HIS A 157 11.29 -24.17 20.31
CA HIS A 157 10.85 -25.35 19.55
C HIS A 157 11.98 -25.97 18.72
N GLY A 158 13.24 -25.80 19.14
CA GLY A 158 14.39 -26.46 18.51
C GLY A 158 14.68 -26.01 17.07
N GLY A 159 14.22 -24.84 16.66
CA GLY A 159 14.37 -24.32 15.31
C GLY A 159 13.30 -24.77 14.31
N ASP A 160 12.19 -25.33 14.78
CA ASP A 160 11.09 -25.77 13.90
C ASP A 160 10.27 -24.57 13.37
N ALA A 161 10.30 -24.40 12.05
CA ALA A 161 9.50 -23.38 11.36
C ALA A 161 7.99 -23.63 11.49
N ALA A 162 7.55 -24.88 11.64
CA ALA A 162 6.13 -25.20 11.80
C ALA A 162 5.55 -24.64 13.11
N ALA A 163 6.37 -24.43 14.14
CA ALA A 163 5.95 -23.76 15.36
C ALA A 163 5.61 -22.29 15.14
N VAL A 164 6.35 -21.59 14.26
CA VAL A 164 6.06 -20.21 13.86
C VAL A 164 4.77 -20.15 13.05
N ASP A 165 4.57 -21.10 12.13
CA ASP A 165 3.34 -21.19 11.34
C ASP A 165 2.10 -21.43 12.23
N ALA A 166 2.20 -22.35 13.20
CA ALA A 166 1.14 -22.59 14.15
C ALA A 166 0.84 -21.37 15.04
N PHE A 167 1.88 -20.65 15.48
CA PHE A 167 1.74 -19.44 16.27
C PHE A 167 1.06 -18.31 15.48
N THR A 168 1.54 -18.04 14.26
CA THR A 168 0.96 -17.01 13.38
C THR A 168 -0.47 -17.33 12.97
N ALA A 169 -0.81 -18.60 12.73
CA ALA A 169 -2.17 -19.04 12.44
C ALA A 169 -3.15 -18.72 13.58
N ARG A 170 -2.73 -18.85 14.85
CA ARG A 170 -3.55 -18.49 16.02
C ARG A 170 -3.76 -16.98 16.16
N LEU A 171 -2.81 -16.17 15.70
CA LEU A 171 -2.90 -14.72 15.75
C LEU A 171 -3.70 -14.12 14.57
N LYS A 172 -3.88 -14.87 13.48
CA LYS A 172 -4.57 -14.40 12.27
C LYS A 172 -5.98 -13.81 12.51
N PRO A 173 -6.85 -14.37 13.39
CA PRO A 173 -8.16 -13.77 13.67
C PRO A 173 -8.06 -12.34 14.22
N TRP A 174 -7.02 -12.05 15.02
CA TRP A 174 -6.78 -10.71 15.55
C TRP A 174 -6.43 -9.72 14.45
N SER A 175 -5.69 -10.14 13.43
CA SER A 175 -5.43 -9.28 12.28
C SER A 175 -6.72 -8.87 11.56
N VAL A 176 -7.63 -9.83 11.37
CA VAL A 176 -8.93 -9.57 10.74
C VAL A 176 -9.79 -8.65 11.61
N ILE A 177 -9.84 -8.86 12.92
CA ILE A 177 -10.56 -7.97 13.85
C ILE A 177 -9.97 -6.55 13.79
N GLY A 178 -8.65 -6.41 13.79
CA GLY A 178 -7.98 -5.12 13.70
C GLY A 178 -8.28 -4.37 12.40
N LEU A 179 -8.32 -5.08 11.27
CA LEU A 179 -8.72 -4.54 9.97
C LEU A 179 -10.18 -4.06 10.00
N LEU A 180 -11.10 -4.93 10.40
CA LEU A 180 -12.54 -4.61 10.45
C LEU A 180 -12.83 -3.45 11.40
N ALA A 181 -12.20 -3.42 12.57
CA ALA A 181 -12.32 -2.32 13.52
C ALA A 181 -11.84 -0.99 12.91
N THR A 182 -10.72 -1.02 12.17
CA THR A 182 -10.20 0.18 11.47
C THR A 182 -11.20 0.67 10.42
N VAL A 183 -11.77 -0.23 9.62
CA VAL A 183 -12.81 0.12 8.64
C VAL A 183 -14.03 0.74 9.33
N VAL A 184 -14.55 0.11 10.38
CA VAL A 184 -15.72 0.65 11.12
C VAL A 184 -15.44 2.04 11.67
N LEU A 185 -14.26 2.27 12.26
CA LEU A 185 -13.90 3.58 12.81
C LEU A 185 -13.77 4.66 11.74
N LEU A 186 -13.14 4.35 10.60
CA LEU A 186 -13.01 5.29 9.48
C LEU A 186 -14.38 5.69 8.92
N PHE A 187 -15.27 4.71 8.71
CA PHE A 187 -16.64 4.98 8.25
C PHE A 187 -17.44 5.76 9.30
N ALA A 188 -17.26 5.47 10.59
CA ALA A 188 -17.93 6.21 11.66
C ALA A 188 -17.49 7.67 11.72
N PHE A 189 -16.19 7.96 11.56
CA PHE A 189 -15.68 9.33 11.54
C PHE A 189 -16.09 10.10 10.28
N GLN A 190 -16.18 9.43 9.12
CA GLN A 190 -16.57 10.06 7.86
C GLN A 190 -18.09 10.02 7.58
N ALA A 191 -18.90 9.44 8.48
CA ALA A 191 -20.31 9.18 8.25
C ALA A 191 -21.11 10.44 7.86
N GLY A 192 -20.84 11.56 8.51
CA GLY A 192 -21.50 12.84 8.21
C GLY A 192 -21.27 13.30 6.77
N THR A 193 -20.02 13.27 6.31
CA THR A 193 -19.65 13.60 4.92
C THR A 193 -20.26 12.60 3.93
N ILE A 194 -20.31 11.31 4.28
CA ILE A 194 -20.89 10.27 3.43
C ILE A 194 -22.38 10.51 3.17
N ILE A 195 -23.12 10.85 4.22
CA ILE A 195 -24.56 11.10 4.13
C ILE A 195 -24.84 12.44 3.42
N ALA A 196 -24.02 13.46 3.66
CA ALA A 196 -24.22 14.80 3.08
C ALA A 196 -23.88 14.87 1.58
N GLY A 197 -22.89 14.10 1.10
CA GLY A 197 -22.37 14.19 -0.26
C GLY A 197 -22.25 12.86 -1.01
N PRO A 198 -23.31 12.05 -1.14
CA PRO A 198 -23.21 10.72 -1.75
C PRO A 198 -22.84 10.77 -3.24
N LEU A 199 -23.36 11.76 -3.98
CA LEU A 199 -23.03 11.95 -5.40
C LEU A 199 -21.56 12.29 -5.57
N LEU A 200 -21.03 13.22 -4.77
CA LEU A 200 -19.63 13.60 -4.80
C LEU A 200 -18.71 12.41 -4.55
N ILE A 201 -19.03 11.58 -3.57
CA ILE A 201 -18.24 10.36 -3.27
C ILE A 201 -18.28 9.39 -4.44
N ALA A 202 -19.43 9.22 -5.09
CA ALA A 202 -19.52 8.39 -6.29
C ALA A 202 -18.64 8.94 -7.42
N LEU A 203 -18.64 10.27 -7.65
CA LEU A 203 -17.78 10.92 -8.64
C LEU A 203 -16.30 10.71 -8.35
N ILE A 204 -15.86 10.79 -7.09
CA ILE A 204 -14.47 10.52 -6.69
C ILE A 204 -14.14 9.02 -6.82
N ALA A 205 -15.08 8.13 -6.50
CA ALA A 205 -14.86 6.69 -6.52
C ALA A 205 -14.66 6.14 -7.94
N VAL A 206 -15.32 6.70 -8.95
CA VAL A 206 -15.22 6.25 -10.35
C VAL A 206 -13.77 6.23 -10.87
N PRO A 207 -13.01 7.35 -10.88
CA PRO A 207 -11.63 7.35 -11.34
C PRO A 207 -10.73 6.46 -10.48
N ILE A 208 -10.94 6.41 -9.16
CA ILE A 208 -10.16 5.52 -8.26
C ILE A 208 -10.36 4.05 -8.63
N ILE A 209 -11.60 3.63 -8.90
CA ILE A 209 -11.93 2.25 -9.27
C ILE A 209 -11.29 1.91 -10.62
N ILE A 210 -11.50 2.76 -11.63
CA ILE A 210 -10.93 2.58 -12.97
C ILE A 210 -9.41 2.45 -12.86
N GLN A 211 -8.78 3.34 -12.09
CA GLN A 211 -7.34 3.30 -11.91
C GLN A 211 -6.89 2.03 -11.19
N SER A 212 -7.53 1.67 -10.08
CA SER A 212 -7.12 0.52 -9.27
C SER A 212 -7.17 -0.77 -10.08
N TYR A 213 -8.28 -1.03 -10.78
CA TYR A 213 -8.38 -2.20 -11.66
C TYR A 213 -7.42 -2.12 -12.84
N GLY A 214 -7.21 -0.94 -13.43
CA GLY A 214 -6.26 -0.73 -14.53
C GLY A 214 -4.82 -1.03 -14.11
N ILE A 215 -4.40 -0.54 -12.94
CA ILE A 215 -3.06 -0.75 -12.39
C ILE A 215 -2.86 -2.20 -11.98
N PHE A 216 -3.85 -2.82 -11.34
CA PHE A 216 -3.81 -4.25 -11.03
C PHE A 216 -3.64 -5.08 -12.31
N ALA A 217 -4.44 -4.82 -13.34
CA ALA A 217 -4.35 -5.50 -14.62
C ALA A 217 -2.98 -5.29 -15.29
N ALA A 218 -2.50 -4.05 -15.34
CA ALA A 218 -1.21 -3.72 -15.93
C ALA A 218 -0.04 -4.42 -15.21
N ALA A 219 -0.01 -4.36 -13.88
CA ALA A 219 1.02 -5.00 -13.07
C ALA A 219 0.98 -6.54 -13.21
N TYR A 220 -0.22 -7.14 -13.16
CA TYR A 220 -0.39 -8.58 -13.26
C TYR A 220 -0.07 -9.11 -14.67
N VAL A 221 -0.52 -8.42 -15.73
CA VAL A 221 -0.21 -8.77 -17.12
C VAL A 221 1.29 -8.64 -17.38
N TRP A 222 1.94 -7.61 -16.86
CA TRP A 222 3.40 -7.47 -16.97
C TRP A 222 4.12 -8.63 -16.25
N ALA A 223 3.73 -8.93 -15.02
CA ALA A 223 4.31 -10.06 -14.28
C ALA A 223 4.09 -11.41 -14.99
N TRP A 224 2.90 -11.61 -15.56
CA TRP A 224 2.59 -12.77 -16.37
C TRP A 224 3.44 -12.85 -17.64
N ALA A 225 3.58 -11.76 -18.40
CA ALA A 225 4.39 -11.68 -19.60
C ALA A 225 5.87 -11.99 -19.31
N TRP A 226 6.38 -11.58 -18.15
CA TRP A 226 7.74 -11.86 -17.70
C TRP A 226 7.91 -13.24 -17.03
N LYS A 227 6.83 -14.03 -16.99
CA LYS A 227 6.74 -15.37 -16.38
C LYS A 227 7.17 -15.37 -14.91
N VAL A 228 6.78 -14.33 -14.18
CA VAL A 228 7.00 -14.24 -12.74
C VAL A 228 6.10 -15.26 -12.03
N PRO A 229 6.61 -16.06 -11.08
CA PRO A 229 5.80 -17.01 -10.31
C PRO A 229 4.61 -16.35 -9.63
N HIS A 230 3.47 -17.04 -9.54
CA HIS A 230 2.22 -16.48 -8.99
C HIS A 230 2.38 -15.93 -7.56
N ASN A 231 3.14 -16.62 -6.71
CA ASN A 231 3.41 -16.19 -5.34
C ASN A 231 4.23 -14.89 -5.23
N ILE A 232 4.74 -14.38 -6.35
CA ILE A 232 5.39 -13.06 -6.47
C ILE A 232 4.53 -12.11 -7.31
N ALA A 233 3.95 -12.61 -8.41
CA ALA A 233 3.14 -11.81 -9.34
C ALA A 233 1.86 -11.26 -8.69
N ALA A 234 1.16 -12.06 -7.88
CA ALA A 234 -0.06 -11.62 -7.20
C ALA A 234 0.23 -10.53 -6.15
N PRO A 235 1.19 -10.71 -5.22
CA PRO A 235 1.59 -9.62 -4.33
C PRO A 235 2.11 -8.39 -5.07
N CYS A 236 2.90 -8.55 -6.14
CA CYS A 236 3.37 -7.44 -6.96
C CYS A 236 2.22 -6.58 -7.50
N ALA A 237 1.17 -7.21 -8.03
CA ALA A 237 0.00 -6.50 -8.54
C ALA A 237 -0.82 -5.83 -7.42
N LEU A 238 -0.94 -6.51 -6.27
CA LEU A 238 -1.64 -6.00 -5.09
C LEU A 238 -0.91 -4.80 -4.46
N ILE A 239 0.43 -4.83 -4.40
CA ILE A 239 1.24 -3.70 -3.95
C ILE A 239 1.13 -2.54 -4.93
N GLY A 240 1.15 -2.84 -6.23
CA GLY A 240 0.97 -1.85 -7.30
C GLY A 240 -0.34 -1.08 -7.18
N THR A 241 -1.46 -1.79 -6.95
CA THR A 241 -2.78 -1.16 -6.91
C THR A 241 -3.14 -0.53 -5.57
N SER A 242 -2.48 -0.89 -4.47
CA SER A 242 -2.88 -0.44 -3.13
C SER A 242 -2.33 0.95 -2.82
N ASN A 243 -3.11 1.76 -2.09
CA ASN A 243 -2.74 3.11 -1.67
C ASN A 243 -2.56 3.19 -0.15
N PHE A 244 -1.66 4.06 0.33
CA PHE A 244 -1.51 4.37 1.74
C PHE A 244 -2.39 5.57 2.11
N PHE A 245 -3.67 5.29 2.32
CA PHE A 245 -4.67 6.32 2.55
C PHE A 245 -4.40 7.08 3.85
N GLU A 246 -3.80 6.44 4.86
CA GLU A 246 -3.47 7.09 6.13
C GLU A 246 -2.48 8.26 5.94
N LEU A 247 -1.52 8.12 5.02
CA LEU A 247 -0.59 9.20 4.67
C LEU A 247 -1.22 10.26 3.76
N ALA A 248 -2.18 9.87 2.91
CA ALA A 248 -2.86 10.82 2.04
C ALA A 248 -3.86 11.71 2.81
N VAL A 249 -4.36 11.25 3.95
CA VAL A 249 -5.28 11.99 4.83
C VAL A 249 -4.55 12.84 5.87
N ALA A 250 -3.34 12.43 6.28
CA ALA A 250 -2.51 13.11 7.27
C ALA A 250 -1.76 14.32 6.70
#